data_AF-A0A3E0N1B9-F1
#
_entry.id   AF-A0A3E0N1B9-F1
#
_cell.length_a   1.000
_cell.length_b   1.000
_cell.length_c   1.000
_cell.angle_alpha   90.00
_cell.angle_beta   90.00
_cell.angle_gamma   90.00
#
_symmetry.space_group_name_H-M   'P 1'
#
loop_
_entity.id
_entity.type
_entity.pdbx_description
1 polymer ?
#
loop_
_entity_poly.entity_id
_entity_poly.type
_entity_poly.pdbx_seq_one_letter_code
_entity_poly.pdbx_strand_id
1 'polypeptide(L)'
;MPQIERNLRREFRFLNNEALDDAMAEGTANCFVAFTRLYQKGLHNKAFARSLAHFAARQFSSGRRVGNRLSVQDPMSRYAQRQKGIIVERLDRWDQGDCEWIEPIAVDRRASIPDQVAMRIDVPAWFAKLSPRKQKIATDLAMGCSTTEVAAKHRVSLGRISQLRRELHRSWCEFQGESPVGAQST
;
A
#
# COMPACT_ATOMS: atom_id res chain seq x y z
N MET A 1 26.69 -22.87 -14.64
CA MET A 1 27.99 -22.23 -14.94
C MET A 1 28.62 -21.76 -13.63
N PRO A 2 29.46 -22.57 -12.97
CA PRO A 2 29.83 -22.36 -11.56
C PRO A 2 30.46 -21.00 -11.27
N GLN A 3 31.25 -20.49 -12.22
CA GLN A 3 31.94 -19.21 -12.06
C GLN A 3 31.00 -18.00 -12.17
N ILE A 4 29.96 -18.07 -13.01
CA ILE A 4 28.94 -17.01 -13.11
C ILE A 4 28.09 -16.98 -11.85
N GLU A 5 27.60 -18.14 -11.41
CA GLU A 5 26.79 -18.26 -10.19
C GLU A 5 27.51 -17.73 -8.97
N ARG A 6 28.81 -18.05 -8.82
CA ARG A 6 29.65 -17.51 -7.73
C ARG A 6 29.74 -15.97 -7.77
N ASN A 7 29.89 -15.38 -8.96
CA ASN A 7 29.94 -13.93 -9.10
C ASN A 7 28.57 -13.30 -8.83
N LEU A 8 27.47 -13.89 -9.30
CA LEU A 8 26.11 -13.42 -9.04
C LEU A 8 25.77 -13.46 -7.54
N ARG A 9 26.10 -14.55 -6.84
CA ARG A 9 25.93 -14.64 -5.38
C ARG A 9 26.67 -13.53 -4.65
N ARG A 10 27.86 -13.16 -5.12
CA ARG A 10 28.62 -12.04 -4.53
C ARG A 10 27.95 -10.68 -4.78
N GLU A 11 27.40 -10.46 -5.97
CA GLU A 11 26.68 -9.23 -6.31
C GLU A 11 25.35 -9.14 -5.52
N PHE A 12 24.64 -10.25 -5.33
CA PHE A 12 23.34 -10.33 -4.66
C PHE A 12 23.39 -10.61 -3.16
N ARG A 13 24.58 -10.56 -2.54
CA ARG A 13 24.82 -10.91 -1.13
C ARG A 13 23.98 -10.13 -0.09
N PHE A 14 23.34 -9.04 -0.51
CA PHE A 14 22.50 -8.20 0.34
C PHE A 14 21.00 -8.55 0.27
N LEU A 15 20.61 -9.47 -0.63
CA LEU A 15 19.23 -9.93 -0.74
C LEU A 15 18.93 -11.00 0.31
N ASN A 16 17.67 -11.06 0.75
CA ASN A 16 17.18 -12.17 1.56
C ASN A 16 17.06 -13.44 0.69
N ASN A 17 16.85 -14.61 1.31
CA ASN A 17 16.84 -15.89 0.58
C ASN A 17 15.79 -15.94 -0.54
N GLU A 18 14.57 -15.46 -0.27
CA GLU A 18 13.49 -15.46 -1.25
C GLU A 18 13.84 -14.60 -2.48
N ALA A 19 14.31 -13.36 -2.27
CA ALA A 19 14.72 -12.50 -3.38
C ALA A 19 16.01 -12.97 -4.06
N LEU A 20 16.87 -13.71 -3.34
CA LEU A 20 18.12 -14.23 -3.88
C LEU A 20 17.87 -15.28 -4.96
N ASP A 21 16.93 -16.21 -4.74
CA ASP A 21 16.64 -17.28 -5.70
C ASP A 21 16.13 -16.70 -7.03
N ASP A 22 15.18 -15.76 -6.96
CA ASP A 22 14.69 -15.01 -8.11
C ASP A 22 15.81 -14.24 -8.82
N ALA A 23 16.64 -13.53 -8.05
CA ALA A 23 17.75 -12.76 -8.60
C ALA A 23 18.80 -13.65 -9.28
N MET A 24 19.06 -14.84 -8.72
CA MET A 24 20.00 -15.81 -9.27
C MET A 24 19.51 -16.38 -10.60
N ALA A 25 18.23 -16.77 -10.69
CA ALA A 25 17.64 -17.29 -11.93
C ALA A 25 17.67 -16.23 -13.04
N GLU A 26 17.19 -15.02 -12.72
CA GLU A 26 17.15 -13.90 -13.64
C GLU A 26 18.56 -13.41 -14.05
N GLY A 27 19.50 -13.37 -13.10
CA GLY A 27 20.89 -13.02 -13.36
C GLY A 27 21.56 -14.03 -14.30
N THR A 28 21.29 -15.32 -14.12
CA THR A 28 21.80 -16.40 -14.98
C THR A 28 21.24 -16.29 -16.39
N ALA A 29 19.93 -16.05 -16.52
CA ALA A 29 19.29 -15.82 -17.82
C ALA A 29 19.89 -14.60 -18.54
N ASN A 30 20.08 -13.48 -17.84
CA ASN A 30 20.72 -12.28 -18.41
C ASN A 30 22.14 -12.56 -18.90
N CYS A 31 22.94 -13.30 -18.12
CA CYS A 31 24.30 -13.67 -18.50
C CYS A 31 24.30 -14.52 -19.78
N PHE A 32 23.38 -15.48 -19.91
CA PHE A 32 23.26 -16.32 -21.10
C PHE A 32 22.88 -15.49 -22.33
N VAL A 33 21.87 -14.62 -22.24
CA VAL A 33 21.45 -13.74 -23.34
C VAL A 33 22.55 -12.77 -23.75
N ALA A 34 23.31 -12.23 -22.80
CA ALA A 34 24.45 -11.37 -23.09
C ALA A 34 25.59 -12.14 -23.78
N PHE A 35 25.89 -13.35 -23.31
CA PHE A 35 26.89 -14.23 -23.91
C PHE A 35 26.54 -14.59 -25.35
N THR A 36 25.31 -15.03 -25.63
CA THR A 36 24.87 -15.39 -26.98
C THR A 36 24.98 -14.19 -27.93
N ARG A 37 24.61 -12.99 -27.46
CA ARG A 37 24.73 -11.77 -28.24
C ARG A 37 26.19 -11.35 -28.49
N LEU A 38 27.10 -11.57 -27.54
CA LEU A 38 28.54 -11.37 -27.75
C LEU A 38 29.11 -12.38 -28.75
N TYR A 39 28.68 -13.64 -28.67
CA TYR A 39 29.10 -14.70 -29.58
C TYR A 39 28.68 -14.40 -31.02
N GLN A 40 27.41 -14.04 -31.23
CA GLN A 40 26.90 -13.63 -32.55
C GLN A 40 27.64 -12.43 -33.15
N LYS A 41 28.19 -11.55 -32.32
CA LYS A 41 29.00 -10.40 -32.75
C LYS A 41 30.48 -10.72 -32.94
N GLY A 42 30.91 -11.96 -32.74
CA GLY A 42 32.33 -12.33 -32.78
C GLY A 42 33.16 -11.80 -31.60
N LEU A 43 32.52 -11.33 -30.53
CA LEU A 43 33.15 -10.69 -29.36
C LEU A 43 33.18 -11.62 -28.13
N HIS A 44 33.22 -12.94 -28.34
CA HIS A 44 33.24 -13.93 -27.26
C HIS A 44 34.47 -13.80 -26.35
N ASN A 45 35.58 -13.27 -26.88
CA ASN A 45 36.78 -12.93 -26.10
C ASN A 45 36.56 -11.88 -25.00
N LYS A 46 35.46 -11.10 -25.06
CA LYS A 46 35.08 -10.12 -24.03
C LYS A 46 34.09 -10.67 -23.00
N ALA A 47 33.65 -11.92 -23.15
CA ALA A 47 32.57 -12.50 -22.34
C ALA A 47 33.06 -13.08 -21.00
N PHE A 48 33.73 -12.25 -20.19
CA PHE A 48 34.23 -12.64 -18.88
C PHE A 48 33.08 -12.85 -17.88
N ALA A 49 33.12 -13.94 -17.12
CA ALA A 49 32.09 -14.29 -16.13
C ALA A 49 31.81 -13.15 -15.13
N ARG A 50 32.85 -12.46 -14.66
CA ARG A 50 32.72 -11.32 -13.74
C ARG A 50 31.97 -10.15 -14.39
N SER A 51 32.30 -9.82 -15.64
CA SER A 51 31.66 -8.72 -16.37
C SER A 51 30.20 -9.03 -16.66
N LEU A 52 29.90 -10.26 -17.10
CA LEU A 52 28.53 -10.71 -17.34
C LEU A 52 27.68 -10.64 -16.07
N ALA A 53 28.19 -11.17 -14.95
CA ALA A 53 27.50 -11.12 -13.67
C ALA A 53 27.28 -9.68 -13.18
N HIS A 54 28.29 -8.81 -13.32
CA HIS A 54 28.17 -7.41 -12.92
C HIS A 54 27.08 -6.67 -13.70
N PHE A 55 27.05 -6.80 -15.03
CA PHE A 55 26.02 -6.17 -15.85
C PHE A 55 24.63 -6.78 -15.62
N ALA A 56 24.54 -8.10 -15.42
CA ALA A 56 23.30 -8.76 -15.06
C ALA A 56 22.74 -8.25 -13.72
N ALA A 57 23.57 -8.12 -12.69
CA ALA A 57 23.17 -7.58 -11.40
C ALA A 57 22.67 -6.13 -11.49
N ARG A 58 23.33 -5.30 -12.31
CA ARG A 58 22.88 -3.91 -12.55
C ARG A 58 21.56 -3.87 -13.33
N GLN A 59 21.39 -4.75 -14.30
CA GLN A 59 20.16 -4.88 -15.07
C GLN A 59 18.99 -5.31 -14.20
N PHE A 60 19.16 -6.37 -13.40
CA PHE A 60 18.21 -6.81 -12.39
C PHE A 60 17.86 -5.67 -11.44
N SER A 61 18.88 -5.00 -10.91
CA SER A 61 18.71 -3.86 -10.00
C SER A 61 17.85 -2.80 -10.66
N SER A 62 18.11 -2.40 -11.90
CA SER A 62 17.30 -1.40 -12.63
C SER A 62 15.84 -1.78 -12.89
N GLY A 63 15.38 -2.94 -12.43
CA GLY A 63 14.02 -3.44 -12.64
C GLY A 63 13.82 -4.12 -14.00
N ARG A 64 14.87 -4.23 -14.81
CA ARG A 64 14.80 -4.94 -16.09
C ARG A 64 14.86 -6.45 -15.87
N ARG A 65 14.14 -7.18 -16.71
CA ARG A 65 14.05 -8.66 -16.69
C ARG A 65 14.19 -9.21 -18.12
N VAL A 66 14.71 -10.42 -18.27
CA VAL A 66 14.81 -11.15 -19.55
C VAL A 66 13.42 -11.59 -19.97
N GLY A 67 13.12 -11.49 -21.27
CA GLY A 67 11.87 -12.00 -21.85
C GLY A 67 10.62 -11.19 -21.52
N ASN A 68 10.68 -10.27 -20.55
CA ASN A 68 9.56 -9.42 -20.19
C ASN A 68 9.60 -8.07 -20.93
N ARG A 69 8.44 -7.65 -21.43
CA ARG A 69 8.27 -6.29 -21.97
C ARG A 69 8.40 -5.29 -20.82
N LEU A 70 9.35 -4.37 -20.95
CA LEU A 70 9.47 -3.25 -20.02
C LEU A 70 8.31 -2.28 -20.26
N SER A 71 7.39 -2.20 -19.32
CA SER A 71 6.30 -1.22 -19.36
C SER A 71 6.56 -0.13 -18.31
N VAL A 72 6.69 1.11 -18.77
CA VAL A 72 6.73 2.28 -17.87
C VAL A 72 5.31 2.70 -17.45
N GLN A 73 4.28 2.12 -18.06
CA GLN A 73 2.88 2.39 -17.77
C GLN A 73 2.33 1.48 -16.68
N ASP A 74 3.02 0.39 -16.34
CA ASP A 74 2.64 -0.51 -15.24
C ASP A 74 3.25 -0.01 -13.91
N PRO A 75 2.45 0.59 -12.99
CA PRO A 75 2.96 1.14 -11.73
C PRO A 75 3.50 0.08 -10.78
N MET A 76 3.08 -1.17 -10.93
CA MET A 76 3.55 -2.29 -10.09
C MET A 76 4.87 -2.86 -10.58
N SER A 77 5.28 -2.53 -11.80
CA SER A 77 6.60 -2.90 -12.31
C SER A 77 7.70 -2.15 -11.59
N ARG A 78 8.69 -2.90 -11.08
CA ARG A 78 9.93 -2.32 -10.51
C ARG A 78 10.66 -1.40 -11.49
N TYR A 79 10.52 -1.65 -12.79
CA TYR A 79 11.07 -0.78 -13.83
C TYR A 79 10.40 0.59 -13.83
N ALA A 80 9.06 0.64 -13.85
CA ALA A 80 8.31 1.89 -13.81
C ALA A 80 8.54 2.65 -12.49
N GLN A 81 8.55 1.94 -11.36
CA GLN A 81 8.82 2.51 -10.04
C GLN A 81 10.15 3.26 -10.00
N ARG A 82 11.22 2.65 -10.54
CA ARG A 82 12.53 3.29 -10.60
C ARG A 82 12.62 4.45 -11.59
N GLN A 83 11.97 4.34 -12.76
CA GLN A 83 12.04 5.39 -13.79
C GLN A 83 11.21 6.62 -13.42
N LYS A 84 10.08 6.43 -12.74
CA LYS A 84 9.12 7.50 -12.41
C LYS A 84 9.13 7.91 -10.94
N GLY A 85 9.93 7.27 -10.09
CA GLY A 85 9.94 7.52 -8.65
C GLY A 85 8.62 7.14 -7.96
N ILE A 86 7.92 6.12 -8.47
CA ILE A 86 6.66 5.65 -7.88
C ILE A 86 6.99 4.86 -6.61
N ILE A 87 6.45 5.31 -5.48
CA ILE A 87 6.49 4.60 -4.20
C ILE A 87 5.21 3.79 -4.08
N VAL A 88 5.34 2.48 -3.87
CA VAL A 88 4.19 1.60 -3.61
C VAL A 88 4.15 1.34 -2.12
N GLU A 89 3.10 1.84 -1.49
CA GLU A 89 2.83 1.64 -0.07
C GLU A 89 1.84 0.50 0.12
N ARG A 90 2.02 -0.20 1.24
CA ARG A 90 1.16 -1.30 1.64
C ARG A 90 -0.05 -0.74 2.38
N LEU A 91 -1.22 -0.81 1.74
CA LEU A 91 -2.48 -0.32 2.31
C LEU A 91 -3.01 -1.19 3.46
N ASP A 92 -2.43 -2.36 3.70
CA ASP A 92 -2.82 -3.28 4.77
C ASP A 92 -2.12 -3.02 6.11
N ARG A 93 -1.20 -2.04 6.15
CA ARG A 93 -0.55 -1.61 7.39
C ARG A 93 -1.24 -0.36 7.93
N TRP A 94 -2.10 -0.57 8.91
CA TRP A 94 -2.85 0.49 9.58
C TRP A 94 -2.04 0.99 10.78
N ASP A 95 -1.41 2.16 10.67
CA ASP A 95 -0.73 2.76 11.81
C ASP A 95 -1.80 3.33 12.78
N GLN A 96 -1.86 2.75 13.98
CA GLN A 96 -2.90 3.06 14.99
C GLN A 96 -2.78 4.46 15.60
N GLY A 97 -1.71 5.21 15.29
CA GLY A 97 -1.34 6.45 15.96
C GLY A 97 -2.00 7.69 15.38
N ASP A 98 -2.20 7.70 14.06
CA ASP A 98 -2.72 8.85 13.35
C ASP A 98 -4.14 8.53 12.89
N CYS A 99 -5.02 9.52 12.84
CA CYS A 99 -6.38 9.34 12.34
C CYS A 99 -6.43 9.07 10.82
N GLU A 100 -5.43 8.37 10.26
CA GLU A 100 -5.29 7.96 8.85
C GLU A 100 -6.47 7.14 8.35
N TRP A 101 -7.23 6.50 9.25
CA TRP A 101 -8.48 5.83 8.92
C TRP A 101 -9.57 6.76 8.36
N ILE A 102 -9.47 8.08 8.59
CA ILE A 102 -10.40 9.07 8.07
C ILE A 102 -10.13 9.36 6.58
N GLU A 103 -8.88 9.21 6.10
CA GLU A 103 -8.54 9.50 4.70
C GLU A 103 -9.25 8.58 3.69
N PRO A 104 -9.34 7.25 3.90
CA PRO A 104 -10.11 6.37 3.02
C PRO A 104 -11.61 6.68 3.00
N ILE A 105 -12.18 7.16 4.11
CA ILE A 105 -13.61 7.49 4.23
C ILE A 105 -13.92 8.82 3.52
N ALA A 106 -12.96 9.75 3.50
CA ALA A 106 -13.10 11.08 2.94
C ALA A 106 -13.19 11.14 1.40
N VAL A 107 -12.84 10.06 0.69
CA VAL A 107 -12.75 10.06 -0.78
C VAL A 107 -13.98 9.37 -1.39
N ASP A 108 -15.14 10.02 -1.30
CA ASP A 108 -16.25 9.72 -2.19
C ASP A 108 -16.13 10.58 -3.47
N ARG A 109 -15.85 9.93 -4.61
CA ARG A 109 -15.73 10.61 -5.92
C ARG A 109 -17.03 11.25 -6.40
N ARG A 110 -18.17 10.95 -5.76
CA ARG A 110 -19.47 11.55 -6.05
C ARG A 110 -19.73 12.83 -5.25
N ALA A 111 -19.00 13.06 -4.16
CA ALA A 111 -19.13 14.25 -3.33
C ALA A 111 -18.41 15.45 -3.97
N SER A 112 -18.92 16.67 -3.76
CA SER A 112 -18.27 17.88 -4.24
C SER A 112 -16.93 18.12 -3.52
N ILE A 113 -16.00 18.85 -4.13
CA ILE A 113 -14.72 19.20 -3.48
C ILE A 113 -14.96 19.92 -2.13
N PRO A 114 -15.87 20.90 -2.01
CA PRO A 114 -16.20 21.50 -0.72
C PRO A 114 -16.65 20.48 0.34
N ASP A 115 -17.51 19.53 -0.01
CA ASP A 115 -18.00 18.52 0.94
C ASP A 115 -16.88 17.58 1.40
N GLN A 116 -16.00 17.18 0.47
CA GLN A 116 -14.82 16.38 0.80
C GLN A 116 -13.88 17.12 1.75
N VAL A 117 -13.65 18.41 1.52
CA VAL A 117 -12.80 19.25 2.39
C VAL A 117 -13.44 19.42 3.77
N ALA A 118 -14.74 19.75 3.83
CA ALA A 118 -15.47 19.87 5.09
C ALA A 118 -15.41 18.56 5.89
N MET A 119 -15.63 17.41 5.25
CA MET A 119 -15.55 16.11 5.92
C MET A 119 -14.14 15.82 6.46
N ARG A 120 -13.08 16.16 5.72
CA ARG A 120 -11.68 15.99 6.18
C ARG A 120 -11.32 16.86 7.37
N ILE A 121 -11.98 18.00 7.56
CA ILE A 121 -11.69 18.93 8.66
C ILE A 121 -12.57 18.60 9.87
N ASP A 122 -13.87 18.43 9.63
CA ASP A 122 -14.88 18.35 10.69
C ASP A 122 -14.90 16.99 11.38
N VAL A 123 -14.70 15.90 10.65
CA VAL A 123 -14.74 14.55 11.24
C VAL A 123 -13.62 14.37 12.26
N PRO A 124 -12.32 14.66 11.98
CA PRO A 124 -11.29 14.58 13.00
C PRO A 124 -11.56 15.50 14.20
N ALA A 125 -12.03 16.74 13.96
CA ALA A 125 -12.33 17.70 15.01
C ALA A 125 -13.48 17.26 15.92
N TRP A 126 -14.51 16.62 15.36
CA TRP A 126 -15.59 16.00 16.11
C TRP A 126 -15.11 14.76 16.86
N PHE A 127 -14.33 13.88 16.22
CA PHE A 127 -13.78 12.68 16.86
C PHE A 127 -12.96 13.02 18.11
N ALA A 128 -12.17 14.10 18.07
CA ALA A 128 -11.40 14.58 19.21
C ALA A 128 -12.26 14.96 20.44
N LYS A 129 -13.55 15.28 20.25
CA LYS A 129 -14.51 15.57 21.35
C LYS A 129 -15.13 14.31 21.96
N LEU A 130 -15.05 13.17 21.28
CA LEU A 130 -15.59 11.90 21.78
C LEU A 130 -14.68 11.27 22.83
N SER A 131 -15.26 10.51 23.76
CA SER A 131 -14.45 9.70 24.69
C SER A 131 -13.69 8.60 23.95
N PRO A 132 -12.53 8.13 24.44
CA PRO A 132 -11.74 7.10 23.77
C PRO A 132 -12.52 5.82 23.45
N ARG A 133 -13.51 5.47 24.29
CA ARG A 133 -14.41 4.33 24.05
C ARG A 133 -15.36 4.59 22.88
N LYS A 134 -15.94 5.80 22.78
CA LYS A 134 -16.84 6.19 21.69
C LYS A 134 -16.08 6.31 20.36
N GLN A 135 -14.85 6.82 20.38
CA GLN A 135 -13.96 6.86 19.21
C GLN A 135 -13.77 5.46 18.62
N LYS A 136 -13.34 4.48 19.44
CA LYS A 136 -13.11 3.10 18.96
C LYS A 136 -14.36 2.46 18.35
N ILE A 137 -15.53 2.67 18.97
CA ILE A 137 -16.81 2.13 18.46
C ILE A 137 -17.21 2.82 17.15
N ALA A 138 -17.05 4.16 17.08
CA ALA A 138 -17.37 4.93 15.88
C ALA A 138 -16.45 4.55 14.71
N THR A 139 -15.15 4.35 14.95
CA THR A 139 -14.20 3.87 13.94
C THR A 139 -14.61 2.51 13.40
N ASP A 140 -14.92 1.54 14.26
CA ASP A 140 -15.33 0.20 13.80
C ASP A 140 -16.62 0.23 12.95
N LEU A 141 -17.58 1.07 13.34
CA LEU A 141 -18.80 1.27 12.56
C LEU A 141 -18.53 1.96 11.22
N ALA A 142 -17.63 2.95 11.19
CA ALA A 142 -17.27 3.69 9.99
C ALA A 142 -16.48 2.82 8.98
N MET A 143 -15.72 1.85 9.49
CA MET A 143 -15.03 0.82 8.70
C MET A 143 -15.99 -0.23 8.10
N GLY A 144 -17.29 -0.12 8.34
CA GLY A 144 -18.31 -1.02 7.80
C GLY A 144 -18.54 -2.30 8.59
N CYS A 145 -17.99 -2.43 9.80
CA CYS A 145 -18.29 -3.57 10.67
C CYS A 145 -19.79 -3.59 11.02
N SER A 146 -20.39 -4.78 11.01
CA SER A 146 -21.78 -4.98 11.38
C SER A 146 -22.01 -4.72 12.87
N THR A 147 -23.25 -4.37 13.22
CA THR A 147 -23.69 -4.20 14.63
C THR A 147 -23.31 -5.39 15.51
N THR A 148 -23.37 -6.61 14.95
CA THR A 148 -23.03 -7.86 15.65
C THR A 148 -21.54 -7.98 15.93
N GLU A 149 -20.69 -7.70 14.93
CA GLU A 149 -19.23 -7.72 15.09
C GLU A 149 -18.78 -6.67 16.12
N VAL A 150 -19.32 -5.45 16.03
CA VAL A 150 -19.00 -4.37 16.97
C VAL A 150 -19.47 -4.70 18.39
N ALA A 151 -20.68 -5.26 18.54
CA ALA A 151 -21.20 -5.69 19.85
C ALA A 151 -20.30 -6.74 20.51
N ALA A 152 -19.90 -7.76 19.75
CA ALA A 152 -18.98 -8.81 20.21
C ALA A 152 -17.61 -8.22 20.59
N LYS A 153 -17.01 -7.40 19.72
CA LYS A 153 -15.70 -6.77 19.93
C LYS A 153 -15.66 -5.88 21.18
N HIS A 154 -16.70 -5.08 21.40
CA HIS A 154 -16.77 -4.13 22.52
C HIS A 154 -17.44 -4.69 23.79
N ARG A 155 -17.84 -5.97 23.75
CA ARG A 155 -18.50 -6.70 24.84
C ARG A 155 -19.74 -5.97 25.36
N VAL A 156 -20.60 -5.55 24.44
CA VAL A 156 -21.88 -4.88 24.73
C VAL A 156 -23.00 -5.54 23.96
N SER A 157 -24.25 -5.31 24.37
CA SER A 157 -25.40 -5.83 23.64
C SER A 157 -25.59 -5.13 22.30
N LEU A 158 -26.25 -5.81 21.36
CA LEU A 158 -26.70 -5.23 20.08
C LEU A 158 -27.54 -3.97 20.27
N GLY A 159 -28.41 -3.98 21.30
CA GLY A 159 -29.23 -2.82 21.68
C GLY A 159 -28.37 -1.63 22.10
N ARG A 160 -27.27 -1.85 22.82
CA ARG A 160 -26.36 -0.77 23.20
C ARG A 160 -25.62 -0.17 22.01
N ILE A 161 -25.21 -0.99 21.03
CA ILE A 161 -24.63 -0.47 19.77
C ILE A 161 -25.65 0.39 19.02
N SER A 162 -26.91 -0.04 18.97
CA SER A 162 -27.99 0.73 18.34
C SER A 162 -28.22 2.08 19.02
N GLN A 163 -28.16 2.13 20.36
CA GLN A 163 -28.20 3.38 21.12
C GLN A 163 -26.99 4.26 20.82
N LEU A 164 -25.79 3.69 20.82
CA LEU A 164 -24.55 4.43 20.54
C LEU A 164 -24.54 5.04 19.14
N ARG A 165 -25.09 4.38 18.12
CA ARG A 165 -25.25 4.98 16.78
C ARG A 165 -26.10 6.25 16.82
N ARG A 166 -27.20 6.24 17.59
CA ARG A 166 -28.07 7.44 17.76
C ARG A 166 -27.36 8.53 18.57
N GLU A 167 -26.64 8.15 19.62
CA GLU A 167 -25.85 9.10 20.43
C GLU A 167 -24.76 9.78 19.59
N LEU A 168 -24.05 9.02 18.74
CA LEU A 168 -23.01 9.53 17.84
C LEU A 168 -23.62 10.45 16.78
N HIS A 169 -24.72 10.04 16.14
CA HIS A 169 -25.42 10.88 15.18
C HIS A 169 -25.88 12.21 15.80
N ARG A 170 -26.49 12.16 17.00
CA ARG A 170 -26.90 13.37 17.71
C ARG A 170 -25.71 14.28 18.02
N SER A 171 -24.62 13.70 18.52
CA SER A 171 -23.40 14.46 18.81
C SER A 171 -22.78 15.09 17.57
N TRP A 172 -22.91 14.46 16.40
CA TRP A 172 -22.48 15.03 15.13
C TRP A 172 -23.35 16.21 14.72
N CYS A 173 -24.68 16.10 14.78
CA CYS A 173 -25.59 17.22 14.50
C CYS A 173 -25.31 18.41 15.42
N GLU A 174 -25.16 18.15 16.73
CA GLU A 174 -24.78 19.17 17.72
C GLU A 174 -23.43 19.84 17.39
N PHE A 175 -22.46 19.07 16.87
CA PHE A 175 -21.17 19.60 16.45
C PHE A 175 -21.27 20.54 15.24
N GLN A 176 -22.12 20.19 14.27
CA GLN A 176 -22.38 20.98 13.06
C GLN A 176 -23.27 22.21 13.31
N GLY A 177 -23.75 22.41 14.54
CA GLY A 177 -24.72 23.45 14.86
C GLY A 177 -26.13 23.18 14.31
N GLU A 178 -26.36 21.96 13.81
CA GLU A 178 -27.67 21.50 13.36
C GLU A 178 -28.47 21.01 14.57
N SER A 179 -29.54 21.72 14.94
CA SER A 179 -30.52 21.17 15.89
C SER A 179 -31.17 19.94 15.23
N PRO A 180 -31.22 18.77 15.91
CA PRO A 180 -31.86 17.59 15.32
C PRO A 180 -33.32 17.93 15.01
N VAL A 181 -33.67 17.95 13.73
CA VAL A 181 -35.03 18.21 13.25
C VAL A 181 -35.98 17.19 13.88
N GLY A 182 -36.70 17.62 14.92
CA GLY A 182 -37.58 16.72 15.68
C GLY A 182 -38.21 17.27 16.97
N ALA A 183 -38.23 18.58 17.19
CA ALA A 183 -39.05 19.21 18.23
C ALA A 183 -39.84 20.37 17.62
N GLN A 184 -40.85 20.05 16.81
CA GLN A 184 -41.90 21.00 16.48
C GLN A 184 -42.90 21.02 17.64
N SER A 185 -43.05 22.20 18.21
CA SER A 185 -44.06 22.56 19.18
C SER A 185 -45.47 22.38 18.60
N THR A 186 -46.32 21.66 19.33
CA THR A 186 -47.75 21.95 19.47
C THR A 186 -48.15 21.65 20.90
#